data_AF-A0A645DT87-F1
#
_entry.id   AF-A0A645DT87-F1
#
_cell.length_a   1.000
_cell.length_b   1.000
_cell.length_c   1.000
_cell.angle_alpha   90.00
_cell.angle_beta   90.00
_cell.angle_gamma   90.00
#
_symmetry.space_group_name_H-M   'P 1'
#
loop_
_entity.id
_entity.type
_entity.pdbx_description
1 polymer ?
#
loop_
_entity_poly.entity_id
_entity_poly.type
_entity_poly.pdbx_seq_one_letter_code
_entity_poly.pdbx_strand_id
1 'polypeptide(L)' 'MATLEMGDQYLKKLLGFLGITDYTTLAAENLDIIGVNVQAIVETAERKARELAAKF' A
#
# COMPACT_ATOMS: atom_id res chain seq x y z
N MET A 1 -6.13 -14.06 4.94
CA MET A 1 -5.54 -12.86 5.57
C MET A 1 -5.91 -11.58 4.80
N ALA A 2 -5.95 -11.57 3.47
CA ALA A 2 -6.50 -10.44 2.69
C ALA A 2 -8.02 -10.20 2.85
N THR A 3 -8.77 -11.19 3.34
CA THR A 3 -10.24 -11.09 3.49
C THR A 3 -10.70 -10.17 4.62
N LEU A 4 -9.83 -9.76 5.55
CA LEU A 4 -10.16 -8.83 6.63
C LEU A 4 -9.70 -7.39 6.35
N GLU A 5 -8.78 -7.18 5.40
CA GLU A 5 -8.33 -5.85 5.00
C GLU A 5 -9.44 -5.21 4.16
N MET A 6 -10.02 -4.10 4.64
CA MET A 6 -11.15 -3.44 3.98
C MET A 6 -10.86 -2.00 3.57
N GLY A 7 -9.72 -1.43 3.97
CA GLY A 7 -9.34 -0.06 3.66
C GLY A 7 -9.10 0.13 2.17
N ASP A 8 -8.16 -0.62 1.60
CA ASP A 8 -7.87 -0.55 0.16
C ASP A 8 -9.07 -0.99 -0.68
N GLN A 9 -9.76 -2.05 -0.25
CA GLN A 9 -10.97 -2.53 -0.95
C GLN A 9 -12.08 -1.48 -1.01
N TYR A 10 -12.29 -0.73 0.07
CA TYR A 10 -13.30 0.32 0.11
C TYR A 10 -12.88 1.52 -0.76
N LEU A 11 -11.62 1.96 -0.64
CA LEU A 11 -11.08 3.06 -1.46
C LEU A 11 -11.15 2.71 -2.95
N LYS A 12 -10.79 1.48 -3.33
CA LYS A 12 -10.89 0.99 -4.71
C LYS A 12 -12.29 1.11 -5.29
N LYS A 13 -13.30 0.70 -4.51
CA LYS A 13 -14.71 0.81 -4.94
C LYS A 13 -15.14 2.28 -5.07
N LEU A 14 -14.76 3.12 -4.11
CA LEU A 14 -15.10 4.54 -4.12
C LEU A 14 -14.43 5.27 -5.31
N LEU A 15 -13.13 5.05 -5.51
CA LEU A 15 -12.38 5.62 -6.62
C LEU A 15 -12.95 5.16 -7.96
N GLY A 16 -13.24 3.86 -8.10
CA GLY A 16 -13.90 3.31 -9.28
C GLY A 16 -15.28 3.91 -9.53
N PHE A 17 -16.08 4.13 -8.49
CA PHE A 17 -17.37 4.82 -8.59
C PHE A 17 -17.23 6.27 -9.09
N LEU A 18 -16.17 6.97 -8.68
CA LEU A 18 -15.85 8.33 -9.13
C LEU A 18 -15.17 8.38 -10.51
N GLY A 19 -14.96 7.23 -11.16
CA GLY A 19 -14.29 7.13 -12.47
C GLY A 19 -12.76 7.21 -12.39
N ILE A 20 -12.18 7.17 -11.19
CA ILE A 20 -10.73 7.12 -10.99
C ILE A 20 -10.30 5.65 -11.06
N THR A 21 -9.74 5.27 -12.20
CA THR A 21 -9.33 3.88 -12.46
C THR A 21 -7.81 3.71 -12.55
N ASP A 22 -7.07 4.79 -12.77
CA ASP A 22 -5.61 4.78 -12.86
C ASP A 22 -4.99 5.28 -11.55
N TYR A 23 -4.67 4.35 -10.67
CA TYR A 23 -3.97 4.61 -9.43
C TYR A 23 -3.23 3.35 -8.97
N THR A 24 -2.22 3.53 -8.12
CA THR A 24 -1.48 2.43 -7.53
C THR A 24 -1.46 2.58 -6.00
N THR A 25 -1.82 1.52 -5.29
CA THR A 25 -1.71 1.46 -3.83
C THR A 25 -0.35 0.89 -3.44
N LEU A 26 0.32 1.51 -2.46
CA LEU A 26 1.53 1.00 -1.82
C LEU A 26 1.28 0.87 -0.32
N ALA A 27 1.50 -0.31 0.23
CA ALA A 27 1.29 -0.61 1.65
C ALA A 27 2.58 -1.14 2.29
N ALA A 28 2.83 -0.72 3.53
CA ALA A 28 3.85 -1.28 4.41
C ALA A 28 3.14 -2.02 5.55
N GLU A 29 3.27 -3.34 5.58
CA GLU A 29 2.52 -4.23 6.48
C GLU A 29 3.38 -4.70 7.66
N ASN A 30 2.73 -5.21 8.72
CA ASN A 30 3.37 -5.87 9.86
C ASN A 30 4.27 -4.95 10.71
N LEU A 31 4.04 -3.64 10.70
CA LEU A 31 4.83 -2.67 11.46
C LEU A 31 4.61 -2.76 12.98
N ASP A 32 3.53 -3.40 13.39
CA ASP A 32 3.07 -3.60 14.76
C ASP A 32 3.38 -5.01 15.31
N ILE A 33 3.97 -5.89 14.49
CA ILE A 33 4.34 -7.24 14.91
C ILE A 33 5.67 -7.21 15.67
N ILE A 34 5.65 -7.67 16.92
CA ILE A 34 6.84 -7.80 17.77
C ILE A 34 7.84 -8.79 17.15
N GLY A 35 9.11 -8.41 17.08
CA GLY A 35 10.19 -9.25 16.57
C GLY A 35 10.48 -9.10 15.07
N VAL A 36 9.71 -8.26 14.36
CA VAL A 36 9.95 -7.92 12.95
C VAL A 36 10.86 -6.70 12.85
N ASN A 37 11.73 -6.67 11.84
CA ASN A 37 12.56 -5.51 11.53
C ASN A 37 11.73 -4.44 10.79
N VAL A 38 11.07 -3.57 11.57
CA VAL A 38 10.25 -2.46 11.06
C VAL A 38 11.05 -1.55 10.12
N GLN A 39 12.30 -1.24 10.46
CA GLN A 39 13.15 -0.36 9.66
C GLN A 39 13.35 -0.91 8.24
N ALA A 40 13.67 -2.19 8.11
CA ALA A 40 13.87 -2.82 6.80
C ALA A 40 12.58 -2.86 5.96
N ILE A 41 11.42 -3.02 6.59
CA ILE A 41 10.11 -2.98 5.91
C ILE A 41 9.84 -1.59 5.37
N VAL A 42 10.03 -0.55 6.19
CA VAL A 42 9.83 0.85 5.79
C VAL A 42 10.79 1.24 4.68
N GLU A 43 12.08 0.90 4.79
CA GLU A 43 13.07 1.19 3.75
C GLU A 43 12.73 0.53 2.41
N THR A 44 12.23 -0.72 2.46
CA THR A 44 11.77 -1.43 1.27
C THR A 44 10.56 -0.75 0.64
N ALA A 45 9.60 -0.31 1.46
CA ALA A 45 8.41 0.42 1.00
C ALA A 45 8.79 1.78 0.40
N GLU A 46 9.68 2.54 1.03
CA GLU A 46 10.18 3.81 0.52
C GLU A 46 10.90 3.66 -0.83
N ARG A 47 11.77 2.66 -0.97
CA ARG A 47 12.45 2.39 -2.24
C ARG A 47 11.43 2.13 -3.36
N LYS A 48 10.44 1.26 -3.10
CA LYS A 48 9.37 0.98 -4.06
C LYS A 48 8.58 2.24 -4.42
N ALA A 49 8.29 3.09 -3.44
CA ALA A 49 7.60 4.35 -3.67
C ALA A 49 8.40 5.29 -4.59
N ARG A 50 9.72 5.41 -4.37
CA ARG A 50 10.61 6.21 -5.23
C ARG A 50 10.69 5.66 -6.65
N GLU A 51 10.79 4.34 -6.80
CA GLU A 51 10.82 3.69 -8.12
C GLU A 51 9.50 3.86 -8.88
N LEU A 52 8.37 3.81 -8.19
CA LEU A 52 7.06 4.05 -8.78
C LEU A 52 6.90 5.51 -9.20
N ALA A 53 7.24 6.45 -8.30
CA ALA A 53 7.15 7.89 -8.56
C ALA A 53 8.03 8.34 -9.74
N ALA A 54 9.12 7.64 -10.04
CA ALA A 54 9.95 7.91 -11.20
C ALA A 54 9.30 7.47 -12.55
N LYS A 55 8.24 6.65 -12.51
CA LYS A 55 7.56 6.06 -13.67
C LYS A 55 6.09 6.48 -13.80
N PHE A 56 5.56 7.18 -12.78
CA PHE A 56 4.19 7.66 -12.69
C PHE A 56 4.05 8.97 -13.47
#